data_AF-A0A2V8MSN1-F1
#
_entry.id   AF-A0A2V8MSN1-F1
#
_cell.length_a   1.000
_cell.length_b   1.000
_cell.length_c   1.000
_cell.angle_alpha   90.00
_cell.angle_beta   90.00
_cell.angle_gamma   90.00
#
_symmetry.space_group_name_H-M   'P 1'
#
loop_
_entity.id
_entity.type
_entity.pdbx_description
1 polymer ?
#
loop_
_entity_poly.entity_id
_entity_poly.type
_entity_poly.pdbx_seq_one_letter_code
_entity_poly.pdbx_strand_id
1 'polypeptide(L)'
;MQKETGATGFDAAGTTYPHKDAQGLCSFAALVHERLAHDPVLLEMARIVQAADIKGELDNHPAARGLQLISRGFPLLTKNDYETAERAAFIYDALYASIKQDQAPK
;
A
#
# COMPACT_ATOMS: atom_id res chain seq x y z
N MET A 1 -1.23 -21.01 -8.82
CA MET A 1 -0.96 -20.40 -7.50
C MET A 1 -2.22 -20.10 -6.69
N GLN A 2 -2.96 -18.99 -6.87
CA GLN A 2 -4.08 -18.67 -5.96
C GLN A 2 -5.22 -19.71 -5.98
N LYS A 3 -5.60 -20.19 -7.17
CA LYS A 3 -6.62 -21.24 -7.35
C LYS A 3 -6.21 -22.60 -6.79
N GLU A 4 -4.91 -22.87 -6.75
CA GLU A 4 -4.35 -24.15 -6.29
C GLU A 4 -4.14 -24.16 -4.78
N THR A 5 -3.83 -23.00 -4.19
CA THR A 5 -3.51 -22.86 -2.76
C THR A 5 -4.69 -22.37 -1.91
N GLY A 6 -5.75 -21.85 -2.54
CA GLY A 6 -6.82 -21.15 -1.83
C GLY A 6 -6.41 -19.79 -1.25
N ALA A 7 -5.20 -19.31 -1.55
CA ALA A 7 -4.71 -18.00 -1.13
C ALA A 7 -5.38 -16.88 -1.93
N THR A 8 -5.35 -15.66 -1.40
CA THR A 8 -5.75 -14.45 -2.12
C THR A 8 -4.52 -13.83 -2.78
N GLY A 9 -4.49 -13.78 -4.12
CA GLY A 9 -3.36 -13.19 -4.83
C GLY A 9 -3.35 -11.66 -4.72
N PHE A 10 -2.14 -11.10 -4.67
CA PHE A 10 -1.88 -9.68 -4.44
C PHE A 10 -0.71 -9.20 -5.31
N ASP A 11 -0.81 -7.99 -5.88
CA ASP A 11 0.22 -7.28 -6.62
C ASP A 11 0.87 -8.07 -7.79
N ALA A 12 0.08 -8.88 -8.50
CA ALA A 12 0.56 -9.63 -9.67
C ALA A 12 -0.51 -9.71 -10.77
N ALA A 13 -0.10 -10.00 -12.00
CA ALA A 13 -1.06 -10.13 -13.11
C ALA A 13 -2.01 -11.33 -12.89
N GLY A 14 -3.32 -11.10 -13.05
CA GLY A 14 -4.33 -12.16 -12.98
C GLY A 14 -4.70 -12.64 -11.57
N THR A 15 -4.27 -11.93 -10.52
CA THR A 15 -4.67 -12.18 -9.13
C THR A 15 -5.97 -11.49 -8.77
N THR A 16 -6.54 -11.84 -7.59
CA THR A 16 -7.72 -11.16 -7.03
C THR A 16 -7.49 -9.65 -6.88
N TYR A 17 -6.33 -9.26 -6.35
CA TYR A 17 -5.86 -7.87 -6.33
C TYR A 17 -4.64 -7.75 -7.25
N PRO A 18 -4.80 -7.29 -8.50
CA PRO A 18 -3.68 -7.07 -9.42
C PRO A 18 -2.94 -5.76 -9.11
N HIS A 19 -1.72 -5.59 -9.64
CA HIS A 19 -0.92 -4.36 -9.45
C HIS A 19 -1.70 -3.09 -9.80
N LYS A 20 -2.52 -3.14 -10.85
CA LYS A 20 -3.51 -2.12 -11.19
C LYS A 20 -4.78 -2.81 -11.68
N ASP A 21 -5.91 -2.53 -11.03
CA ASP A 21 -7.21 -3.10 -11.40
C ASP A 21 -7.89 -2.32 -12.56
N ALA A 22 -9.09 -2.75 -12.94
CA ALA A 22 -9.87 -2.14 -14.02
C ALA A 22 -10.37 -0.73 -13.68
N GLN A 23 -10.43 -0.37 -12.40
CA GLN A 23 -10.77 0.96 -11.89
C GLN A 23 -9.54 1.86 -11.77
N GLY A 24 -8.35 1.29 -11.95
CA GLY A 24 -7.06 1.96 -11.86
C GLY A 24 -6.47 1.99 -10.45
N LEU A 25 -7.05 1.27 -9.50
CA LEU A 25 -6.53 1.17 -8.13
C LEU A 25 -5.37 0.18 -8.06
N CYS A 26 -4.39 0.48 -7.23
CA CYS A 26 -3.37 -0.48 -6.84
C CYS A 26 -3.94 -1.55 -5.90
N SER A 27 -3.22 -2.67 -5.75
CA SER A 27 -3.67 -3.78 -4.93
C SER A 27 -4.05 -3.38 -3.50
N PHE A 28 -3.26 -2.50 -2.87
CA PHE A 28 -3.53 -2.02 -1.52
C PHE A 28 -4.80 -1.17 -1.45
N ALA A 29 -4.97 -0.21 -2.37
CA ALA A 29 -6.15 0.64 -2.39
C ALA A 29 -7.42 -0.16 -2.66
N ALA A 30 -7.39 -1.10 -3.62
CA ALA A 30 -8.51 -2.00 -3.89
C ALA A 30 -8.92 -2.81 -2.65
N LEU A 31 -7.95 -3.38 -1.93
CA LEU A 31 -8.20 -4.13 -0.70
C LEU A 31 -8.82 -3.25 0.40
N VAL A 32 -8.30 -2.04 0.61
CA VAL A 32 -8.86 -1.09 1.59
C VAL A 32 -10.29 -0.72 1.23
N HIS A 33 -10.56 -0.39 -0.03
CA HIS A 33 -11.91 -0.03 -0.48
C HIS A 33 -12.91 -1.17 -0.33
N GLU A 34 -12.50 -2.42 -0.55
CA GLU A 34 -13.39 -3.58 -0.43
C GLU A 34 -13.62 -4.01 1.03
N ARG A 35 -12.58 -3.99 1.86
CA ARG A 35 -12.61 -4.68 3.17
C ARG A 35 -12.54 -3.74 4.36
N LEU A 36 -11.99 -2.54 4.20
CA LEU A 36 -11.58 -1.66 5.30
C LEU A 36 -12.08 -0.22 5.11
N ALA A 37 -13.11 -0.02 4.28
CA ALA A 37 -13.64 1.30 3.95
C ALA A 37 -14.25 2.08 5.14
N HIS A 38 -14.37 1.46 6.31
CA HIS A 38 -14.83 2.10 7.55
C HIS A 38 -13.70 2.81 8.31
N ASP A 39 -12.43 2.57 7.95
CA ASP A 39 -11.29 3.23 8.58
C ASP A 39 -10.82 4.43 7.73
N PRO A 40 -11.08 5.68 8.16
CA PRO A 40 -10.69 6.87 7.40
C PRO A 40 -9.16 7.07 7.32
N VAL A 41 -8.39 6.49 8.26
CA VAL A 41 -6.93 6.53 8.25
C VAL A 41 -6.39 5.60 7.17
N LEU A 42 -6.97 4.38 7.05
CA LEU A 42 -6.61 3.46 5.96
C LEU A 42 -7.01 4.02 4.59
N LEU A 43 -8.14 4.73 4.48
CA LEU A 43 -8.55 5.39 3.24
C LEU A 43 -7.58 6.50 2.81
N GLU A 44 -7.01 7.26 3.75
CA GLU A 44 -5.96 8.23 3.45
C GLU A 44 -4.67 7.52 3.05
N MET A 45 -4.27 6.49 3.80
CA MET A 45 -3.08 5.70 3.49
C MET A 45 -3.20 5.04 2.10
N ALA A 46 -4.39 4.60 1.71
CA ALA A 46 -4.66 4.06 0.38
C ALA A 46 -4.39 5.10 -0.73
N ARG A 47 -4.76 6.37 -0.53
CA ARG A 47 -4.46 7.46 -1.48
C ARG A 47 -2.96 7.72 -1.59
N ILE A 48 -2.23 7.67 -0.47
CA ILE A 48 -0.77 7.83 -0.45
C ILE A 48 -0.08 6.69 -1.20
N VAL A 49 -0.45 5.44 -0.88
CA VAL A 49 0.12 4.23 -1.49
C VAL A 49 -0.21 4.17 -2.98
N GLN A 50 -1.45 4.46 -3.38
CA GLN A 50 -1.87 4.58 -4.78
C GLN A 50 -0.94 5.49 -5.57
N ALA A 51 -0.74 6.72 -5.09
CA ALA A 51 0.11 7.71 -5.74
C ALA A 51 1.59 7.28 -5.80
N ALA A 52 2.07 6.55 -4.80
CA ALA A 52 3.46 6.07 -4.74
C ALA A 52 3.72 4.86 -5.66
N ASP A 53 2.72 3.99 -5.82
CA ASP A 53 2.83 2.70 -6.48
C ASP A 53 2.49 2.76 -7.98
N ILE A 54 1.51 3.58 -8.37
CA ILE A 54 1.11 3.71 -9.77
C ILE A 54 1.96 4.73 -10.52
N LYS A 55 2.56 4.27 -11.62
CA LYS A 55 3.37 5.12 -12.51
C LYS A 55 2.54 6.30 -13.04
N GLY A 56 3.09 7.51 -12.83
CA GLY A 56 2.47 8.76 -13.28
C GLY A 56 1.56 9.43 -12.25
N GLU A 57 1.34 8.80 -11.08
CA GLU A 57 0.43 9.31 -10.05
C GLU A 57 1.16 9.95 -8.86
N LEU A 58 2.49 10.06 -8.90
CA LEU A 58 3.30 10.57 -7.78
C LEU A 58 2.91 11.97 -7.29
N ASP A 59 2.40 12.81 -8.18
CA ASP A 59 2.01 14.18 -7.85
C ASP A 59 0.55 14.28 -7.35
N ASN A 60 -0.16 13.15 -7.26
CA ASN A 60 -1.53 13.09 -6.73
C ASN A 60 -1.57 13.15 -5.19
N HIS A 61 -0.43 12.94 -4.51
CA HIS A 61 -0.35 13.11 -3.06
C HIS A 61 1.06 13.57 -2.63
N PRO A 62 1.19 14.63 -1.79
CA PRO A 62 2.50 15.18 -1.42
C PRO A 62 3.42 14.17 -0.70
N ALA A 63 2.86 13.28 0.12
CA ALA A 63 3.62 12.23 0.81
C ALA A 63 4.13 11.10 -0.10
N ALA A 64 3.60 10.96 -1.32
CA ALA A 64 3.88 9.80 -2.19
C ALA A 64 5.35 9.72 -2.61
N ARG A 65 5.99 10.86 -2.90
CA ARG A 65 7.41 10.92 -3.26
C ARG A 65 8.31 10.43 -2.12
N GLY A 66 7.97 10.78 -0.88
CA GLY A 66 8.68 10.32 0.32
C GLY A 66 8.52 8.82 0.54
N LEU A 67 7.28 8.33 0.49
CA LEU A 67 7.00 6.91 0.62
C LEU A 67 7.71 6.09 -0.47
N GLN A 68 7.61 6.50 -1.73
CA GLN A 68 8.26 5.80 -2.84
C GLN A 68 9.79 5.78 -2.67
N LEU A 69 10.41 6.88 -2.25
CA LEU A 69 11.85 6.95 -2.01
C LEU A 69 12.30 5.94 -0.95
N ILE A 70 11.57 5.87 0.17
CA ILE A 70 11.87 4.95 1.27
C ILE A 70 11.62 3.49 0.85
N SER A 71 10.45 3.21 0.25
CA SER A 71 10.05 1.84 -0.11
C SER A 71 10.95 1.19 -1.16
N ARG A 72 11.51 1.96 -2.10
CA ARG A 72 12.54 1.48 -3.04
C ARG A 72 13.80 0.97 -2.34
N GLY A 73 14.07 1.44 -1.14
CA GLY A 73 15.21 1.03 -0.33
C GLY A 73 15.04 -0.31 0.37
N PHE A 74 13.81 -0.77 0.63
CA PHE A 74 13.61 -1.98 1.44
C PHE A 74 14.28 -3.22 0.83
N PRO A 75 14.08 -3.56 -0.45
CA PRO A 75 14.66 -4.77 -1.05
C PRO A 75 16.20 -4.70 -1.17
N LEU A 76 16.79 -3.51 -1.05
CA LEU A 76 18.24 -3.32 -1.09
C LEU A 76 18.92 -3.69 0.24
N LEU A 77 18.14 -3.82 1.32
CA LEU A 77 18.62 -4.04 2.69
C LEU A 77 18.14 -5.37 3.31
N THR A 78 17.38 -6.16 2.55
CA THR A 78 16.76 -7.41 3.00
C THR A 78 17.13 -8.56 2.09
N LYS A 79 17.04 -9.78 2.62
CA LYS A 79 17.47 -10.99 1.89
C LYS A 79 16.36 -11.60 1.04
N ASN A 80 15.10 -11.31 1.38
CA ASN A 80 13.92 -11.86 0.73
C ASN A 80 12.68 -11.01 1.07
N ASP A 81 11.56 -11.32 0.42
CA ASP A 81 10.30 -10.58 0.56
C ASP A 81 9.70 -10.67 1.97
N TYR A 82 9.94 -11.76 2.69
CA TYR A 82 9.45 -11.92 4.06
C TYR A 82 10.12 -10.92 5.01
N GLU A 83 11.44 -10.79 4.94
CA GLU A 83 12.20 -9.80 5.72
C GLU A 83 11.85 -8.36 5.29
N THR A 84 11.61 -8.13 4.00
CA THR A 84 11.10 -6.84 3.49
C THR A 84 9.78 -6.48 4.17
N ALA A 85 8.80 -7.39 4.18
CA ALA A 85 7.50 -7.14 4.78
C ALA A 85 7.59 -6.89 6.28
N GLU A 86 8.34 -7.72 7.01
CA GLU A 86 8.54 -7.57 8.46
C GLU A 86 9.15 -6.21 8.83
N ARG A 87 10.21 -5.79 8.11
CA ARG A 87 10.87 -4.51 8.39
C ARG A 87 10.08 -3.30 7.91
N ALA A 88 9.39 -3.41 6.79
CA ALA A 88 8.55 -2.35 6.25
C ALA A 88 7.34 -2.07 7.15
N ALA A 89 6.83 -3.08 7.86
CA ALA A 89 5.64 -2.97 8.72
C ALA A 89 5.73 -1.77 9.67
N PHE A 90 6.87 -1.55 10.33
CA PHE A 90 7.04 -0.41 11.22
C PHE A 90 6.89 0.95 10.53
N ILE A 91 7.35 1.08 9.28
CA ILE A 91 7.19 2.33 8.51
C ILE A 91 5.73 2.57 8.16
N TYR A 92 5.00 1.53 7.76
CA TYR A 92 3.57 1.63 7.48
C TYR A 92 2.74 1.87 8.76
N ASP A 93 3.10 1.27 9.89
CA ASP A 93 2.50 1.54 11.20
C ASP A 93 2.74 2.99 11.63
N ALA A 94 3.96 3.51 11.45
CA ALA A 94 4.29 4.90 11.74
C ALA A 94 3.53 5.87 10.84
N LEU A 95 3.39 5.54 9.55
CA LEU A 95 2.58 6.31 8.60
C LEU A 95 1.11 6.35 9.04
N TYR A 96 0.53 5.19 9.36
CA TYR A 96 -0.83 5.08 9.87
C TYR A 96 -1.02 5.92 11.15
N ALA A 97 -0.11 5.80 12.12
CA ALA A 97 -0.16 6.54 13.38
C ALA A 97 -0.08 8.07 13.15
N SER A 98 0.78 8.52 12.23
CA SER A 98 0.90 9.94 11.88
C SER A 98 -0.39 10.49 11.28
N ILE A 99 -0.97 9.78 10.30
CA ILE A 99 -2.23 10.18 9.67
C ILE A 99 -3.35 10.24 10.71
N LYS A 100 -3.42 9.23 11.57
CA LYS A 100 -4.43 9.18 12.65
C LYS A 100 -4.31 10.37 13.60
N GLN A 101 -3.08 10.76 13.93
CA GLN A 101 -2.83 11.92 14.79
C GLN A 101 -3.23 13.22 14.11
N ASP A 102 -2.97 13.38 12.81
CA ASP A 102 -3.34 14.58 12.04
C ASP A 102 -4.86 14.73 11.86
N GLN A 103 -5.58 13.61 11.85
CA GLN A 103 -7.05 13.58 11.77
C GLN A 103 -7.74 13.72 13.14
N ALA A 104 -6.99 13.64 14.25
CA ALA A 104 -7.57 13.73 15.59
C ALA A 104 -8.14 15.15 15.83
N PRO A 105 -9.33 15.27 16.44
CA PRO A 105 -9.86 16.58 16.82
C PRO A 105 -8.90 17.26 17.80
N LYS A 106 -8.63 18.54 17.56
CA LYS A 106 -7.82 19.39 18.46
C LYS A 106 -8.58 19.74 19.74
#